data_AF-A0A7W7EVJ8-F1
#
_entry.id   AF-A0A7W7EVJ8-F1
#
_cell.length_a   1.000
_cell.length_b   1.000
_cell.length_c   1.000
_cell.angle_alpha   90.00
_cell.angle_beta   90.00
_cell.angle_gamma   90.00
#
_symmetry.space_group_name_H-M   'P 1'
#
loop_
_entity.id
_entity.type
_entity.pdbx_description
1 polymer ?
#
loop_
_entity_poly.entity_id
_entity_poly.type
_entity_poly.pdbx_seq_one_letter_code
_entity_poly.pdbx_strand_id
1 'polypeptide(L)'
;MMVSNMTDENAQTEAAPMSGANLAMRIGIATVGAVFFSGALAGLSGALSQEEQIKPVGYVIIAVFAALTLGSLWFAWVSGRRYYRENGPFTPRGRRATISAGIACVIGMAVGAAMSISSDTPSQSFDLMDGPLPAGIAAGLIAVIVLVLAPITWFWHRNIDEHEEQSYRTGALVALYFYSAAAPIWWLGERGGFLPAADGMALYFATMGVWSVVWFRQRYL
;
A
#
# COMPACT_ATOMS: atom_id res chain seq x y z
N MET A 1 -17.53 58.53 24.33
CA MET A 1 -16.80 57.85 23.25
C MET A 1 -16.35 56.50 23.78
N MET A 2 -17.07 55.43 23.45
CA MET A 2 -16.70 54.05 23.74
C MET A 2 -16.83 53.31 22.41
N VAL A 3 -15.72 53.26 21.66
CA VAL A 3 -15.62 52.44 20.47
C VAL A 3 -15.25 51.05 20.98
N SER A 4 -16.27 50.21 21.14
CA SER A 4 -16.12 48.80 21.47
C SER A 4 -15.49 48.10 20.28
N ASN A 5 -14.30 47.51 20.47
CA ASN A 5 -13.66 46.59 19.55
C ASN A 5 -14.62 45.43 19.23
N MET A 6 -15.27 45.47 18.06
CA MET A 6 -16.13 44.39 17.51
C MET A 6 -15.43 43.62 16.38
N THR A 7 -14.10 43.71 16.26
CA THR A 7 -13.36 43.07 15.17
C THR A 7 -12.70 41.74 15.55
N ASP A 8 -12.72 41.33 16.81
CA ASP A 8 -11.93 40.17 17.26
C ASP A 8 -12.71 38.83 17.30
N GLU A 9 -14.04 38.83 17.14
CA GLU A 9 -14.82 37.58 17.14
C GLU A 9 -14.77 36.78 15.83
N ASN A 10 -14.33 37.40 14.73
CA ASN A 10 -14.19 36.70 13.44
C ASN A 10 -12.82 36.02 13.25
N ALA A 11 -11.93 36.07 14.26
CA ALA A 11 -10.56 35.55 14.15
C ALA A 11 -10.41 34.07 14.55
N GLN A 12 -11.45 33.38 15.03
CA GLN A 12 -11.30 32.06 15.66
C GLN A 12 -12.28 31.01 15.16
N THR A 13 -12.36 30.83 13.85
CA THR A 13 -12.74 29.54 13.27
C THR A 13 -11.78 29.14 12.15
N GLU A 14 -10.49 29.45 12.29
CA GLU A 14 -9.48 28.73 11.52
C GLU A 14 -9.54 27.27 11.93
N ALA A 15 -10.17 26.45 11.09
CA ALA A 15 -10.22 25.01 11.28
C ALA A 15 -8.80 24.50 11.50
N ALA A 16 -8.57 23.81 12.61
CA ALA A 16 -7.25 23.29 12.97
C ALA A 16 -6.64 22.52 11.78
N PRO A 17 -5.35 22.72 11.48
CA PRO A 17 -4.70 22.05 10.36
C PRO A 17 -4.80 20.54 10.50
N MET A 18 -4.98 19.83 9.38
CA MET A 18 -5.09 18.38 9.38
C MET A 18 -3.84 17.75 10.01
N SER A 19 -4.03 16.98 11.07
CA SER A 19 -2.95 16.23 11.72
C SER A 19 -2.40 15.14 10.80
N GLY A 20 -1.12 14.78 11.01
CA GLY A 20 -0.46 13.70 10.27
C GLY A 20 -1.17 12.35 10.41
N ALA A 21 -1.73 12.05 11.59
CA ALA A 21 -2.51 10.83 11.83
C ALA A 21 -3.80 10.79 10.99
N ASN A 22 -4.52 11.91 10.91
CA ASN A 22 -5.72 12.02 10.08
C ASN A 22 -5.39 11.87 8.59
N LEU A 23 -4.28 12.45 8.14
CA LEU A 23 -3.80 12.26 6.78
C LEU A 23 -3.48 10.77 6.52
N ALA A 24 -2.69 10.16 7.40
CA ALA A 24 -2.24 8.78 7.26
C ALA A 24 -3.43 7.80 7.23
N MET A 25 -4.43 8.02 8.08
CA MET A 25 -5.67 7.24 8.05
C MET A 25 -6.44 7.42 6.74
N ARG A 26 -6.60 8.65 6.26
CA ARG A 26 -7.31 8.93 4.99
C ARG A 26 -6.61 8.29 3.80
N ILE A 27 -5.29 8.46 3.70
CA ILE A 27 -4.48 7.85 2.63
C ILE A 27 -4.50 6.33 2.77
N GLY A 28 -4.39 5.78 3.99
CA GLY A 28 -4.45 4.35 4.25
C GLY A 28 -5.76 3.72 3.75
N ILE A 29 -6.91 4.29 4.13
CA ILE A 29 -8.23 3.83 3.67
C ILE A 29 -8.34 3.93 2.14
N ALA A 30 -7.87 5.04 1.56
CA ALA A 30 -7.88 5.25 0.12
C ALA A 30 -7.03 4.21 -0.63
N THR A 31 -5.85 3.89 -0.11
CA THR A 31 -4.94 2.90 -0.70
C THR A 31 -5.53 1.50 -0.61
N VAL A 32 -6.09 1.11 0.54
CA VAL A 32 -6.78 -0.19 0.69
C VAL A 32 -7.94 -0.30 -0.29
N GLY A 33 -8.75 0.76 -0.41
CA GLY A 33 -9.83 0.83 -1.39
C GLY A 33 -9.32 0.70 -2.83
N ALA A 34 -8.28 1.46 -3.19
CA ALA A 34 -7.69 1.42 -4.54
C ALA A 34 -7.17 0.03 -4.90
N VAL A 35 -6.42 -0.62 -3.99
CA VAL A 35 -5.93 -1.99 -4.19
C VAL A 35 -7.08 -2.96 -4.36
N PHE A 36 -8.07 -2.94 -3.47
CA PHE A 36 -9.23 -3.83 -3.54
C PHE A 36 -10.01 -3.66 -4.85
N PHE A 37 -10.38 -2.43 -5.22
CA PHE A 37 -11.14 -2.17 -6.44
C PHE A 37 -10.34 -2.47 -7.71
N SER A 38 -9.03 -2.23 -7.72
CA SER A 38 -8.16 -2.60 -8.84
C SER A 38 -8.05 -4.11 -9.01
N GLY A 39 -7.98 -4.87 -7.91
CA GLY A 39 -7.96 -6.33 -7.94
C GLY A 39 -9.28 -6.90 -8.45
N ALA A 40 -10.41 -6.37 -7.96
CA ALA A 40 -11.74 -6.73 -8.46
C ALA A 40 -11.90 -6.41 -9.96
N LEU A 41 -11.42 -5.24 -10.40
CA LEU A 41 -11.42 -4.83 -11.80
C LEU A 41 -10.62 -5.79 -12.67
N ALA A 42 -9.41 -6.17 -12.24
CA ALA A 42 -8.56 -7.11 -12.96
C ALA A 42 -9.20 -8.50 -13.06
N GLY A 43 -9.74 -9.02 -11.95
CA GLY A 43 -10.43 -10.31 -11.92
C GLY A 43 -11.67 -10.35 -12.82
N LEU A 44 -12.49 -9.30 -12.78
CA LEU A 44 -13.67 -9.18 -13.64
C LEU A 44 -13.30 -9.07 -15.11
N SER A 45 -12.25 -8.31 -15.43
CA SER A 45 -11.77 -8.16 -16.82
C SER A 45 -11.27 -9.50 -17.37
N GLY A 46 -10.55 -10.28 -16.55
CA GLY A 46 -10.08 -11.62 -16.92
C GLY A 46 -11.23 -12.65 -17.04
N ALA A 47 -12.28 -12.53 -16.24
CA ALA A 47 -13.46 -13.39 -16.37
C ALA A 47 -14.26 -13.06 -17.65
N LEU A 48 -14.44 -11.78 -17.95
CA LEU A 48 -15.23 -11.33 -19.11
C LEU A 48 -14.49 -11.52 -20.44
N SER A 49 -13.15 -11.56 -20.45
CA SER A 49 -12.38 -11.84 -21.68
C SER A 49 -12.55 -13.26 -22.21
N GLN A 50 -13.09 -14.17 -21.39
CA GLN A 50 -13.42 -15.54 -21.79
C GLN A 50 -14.81 -15.69 -22.41
N GLU A 51 -15.68 -14.69 -22.26
CA GLU A 51 -17.01 -14.72 -22.85
C GLU A 51 -16.95 -14.33 -24.34
N GLU A 52 -17.55 -15.15 -25.22
CA GLU A 52 -17.62 -14.88 -26.65
C GLU A 52 -18.42 -13.59 -26.97
N GLN A 53 -19.36 -13.23 -26.09
CA GLN A 53 -20.11 -11.98 -26.19
C GLN A 53 -20.33 -11.38 -24.79
N ILE A 54 -19.62 -10.30 -24.50
CA ILE A 54 -19.73 -9.57 -23.23
C ILE A 54 -21.09 -8.87 -23.16
N LYS A 55 -21.88 -9.22 -22.14
CA LYS A 55 -23.17 -8.55 -21.88
C LYS A 55 -22.94 -7.07 -21.52
N PRO A 56 -23.86 -6.14 -21.90
CA PRO A 56 -23.75 -4.72 -21.54
C PRO A 56 -23.53 -4.47 -20.04
N VAL A 57 -24.13 -5.33 -19.19
CA VAL A 57 -23.96 -5.30 -17.73
C VAL A 57 -22.50 -5.49 -17.30
N GLY A 58 -21.72 -6.32 -18.01
CA GLY A 58 -20.30 -6.54 -17.72
C GLY A 58 -19.49 -5.25 -17.85
N TYR A 59 -19.71 -4.49 -18.93
CA TYR A 59 -19.06 -3.19 -19.13
C TYR A 59 -19.43 -2.17 -18.06
N VAL A 60 -20.69 -2.16 -17.60
CA VAL A 60 -21.14 -1.28 -16.51
C VAL A 60 -20.41 -1.62 -15.21
N ILE A 61 -20.27 -2.91 -14.88
CA ILE A 61 -19.57 -3.35 -13.67
C ILE A 61 -18.08 -2.97 -13.74
N ILE A 62 -17.41 -3.21 -14.86
CA ILE A 62 -16.02 -2.76 -15.09
C ILE A 62 -15.91 -1.25 -14.88
N ALA A 63 -16.81 -0.47 -15.48
CA ALA A 63 -16.80 0.99 -15.35
C ALA A 63 -16.98 1.45 -13.90
N VAL A 64 -17.82 0.78 -13.11
CA VAL A 64 -18.01 1.06 -11.68
C VAL A 64 -16.72 0.80 -10.90
N PHE A 65 -16.08 -0.37 -11.07
CA PHE A 65 -14.82 -0.66 -10.35
C PHE A 65 -13.66 0.24 -10.78
N ALA A 66 -13.59 0.60 -12.06
CA ALA A 66 -12.63 1.59 -12.54
C ALA A 66 -12.88 2.97 -11.88
N ALA A 67 -14.13 3.41 -11.82
CA ALA A 67 -14.50 4.67 -11.16
C ALA A 67 -14.19 4.66 -9.66
N LEU A 68 -14.43 3.55 -8.95
CA LEU A 68 -14.10 3.40 -7.53
C LEU A 68 -12.58 3.42 -7.28
N THR A 69 -11.81 2.78 -8.16
CA THR A 69 -10.34 2.81 -8.11
C THR A 69 -9.83 4.24 -8.30
N LEU A 70 -10.29 4.92 -9.35
CA LEU A 70 -9.91 6.31 -9.63
C LEU A 70 -10.37 7.27 -8.53
N GLY A 71 -11.59 7.07 -8.00
CA GLY A 71 -12.13 7.85 -6.89
C GLY A 71 -11.29 7.70 -5.62
N SER A 72 -10.79 6.49 -5.33
CA SER A 72 -9.91 6.22 -4.20
C SER A 72 -8.56 6.93 -4.36
N LEU A 73 -7.93 6.83 -5.53
CA LEU A 73 -6.68 7.53 -5.85
C LEU A 73 -6.85 9.06 -5.81
N TRP A 74 -7.97 9.56 -6.34
CA TRP A 74 -8.33 10.98 -6.27
C TRP A 74 -8.50 11.44 -4.82
N PHE A 75 -9.17 10.66 -3.98
CA PHE A 75 -9.35 10.99 -2.57
C PHE A 75 -8.03 11.02 -1.79
N ALA A 76 -7.12 10.08 -2.06
CA ALA A 76 -5.75 10.09 -1.52
C ALA A 76 -5.01 11.37 -1.95
N TRP A 77 -5.08 11.70 -3.24
CA TRP A 77 -4.43 12.88 -3.82
C TRP A 77 -4.94 14.20 -3.23
N VAL A 78 -6.27 14.37 -3.13
CA VAL A 78 -6.89 15.55 -2.54
C VAL A 78 -6.56 15.67 -1.06
N SER A 79 -6.55 14.57 -0.32
CA SER A 79 -6.16 14.54 1.10
C SER A 79 -4.70 14.98 1.28
N GLY A 80 -3.80 14.47 0.44
CA GLY A 80 -2.40 14.90 0.39
C GLY A 80 -2.26 16.40 0.11
N ARG A 81 -2.87 16.90 -0.98
CA ARG A 81 -2.82 18.34 -1.33
C ARG A 81 -3.35 19.22 -0.21
N ARG A 82 -4.44 18.80 0.45
CA ARG A 82 -5.04 19.55 1.55
C ARG A 82 -4.07 19.66 2.72
N TYR A 83 -3.42 18.56 3.10
CA TYR A 83 -2.42 18.57 4.16
C TYR A 83 -1.24 19.50 3.86
N TYR A 84 -0.72 19.47 2.63
CA TYR A 84 0.36 20.38 2.21
C TYR A 84 -0.03 21.85 2.26
N ARG A 85 -1.29 22.17 1.93
CA ARG A 85 -1.80 23.54 1.98
C ARG A 85 -1.94 24.03 3.42
N GLU A 86 -2.34 23.16 4.34
CA GLU A 86 -2.62 23.50 5.74
C GLU A 86 -1.36 23.49 6.62
N ASN A 87 -0.37 22.62 6.35
CA ASN A 87 0.82 22.44 7.19
C ASN A 87 2.10 23.02 6.59
N GLY A 88 2.05 23.56 5.37
CA GLY A 88 3.21 24.08 4.67
C GLY A 88 4.16 23.00 4.11
N PRO A 89 5.30 23.41 3.54
CA PRO A 89 6.23 22.51 2.88
C PRO A 89 6.95 21.58 3.88
N PHE A 90 7.18 20.33 3.48
CA PHE A 90 7.97 19.40 4.27
C PHE A 90 9.41 19.88 4.48
N THR A 91 10.00 19.50 5.62
CA THR A 91 11.44 19.63 5.84
C THR A 91 12.21 18.92 4.71
N PRO A 92 13.45 19.35 4.36
CA PRO A 92 14.22 18.73 3.28
C PRO A 92 14.40 17.21 3.44
N ARG A 93 14.52 16.74 4.69
CA ARG A 93 14.61 15.31 5.03
C ARG A 93 13.27 14.59 4.82
N GLY A 94 12.18 15.13 5.37
CA GLY A 94 10.84 14.58 5.18
C GLY A 94 10.43 14.53 3.71
N ARG A 95 10.78 15.55 2.92
CA ARG A 95 10.54 15.57 1.47
C ARG A 95 11.24 14.43 0.74
N ARG A 96 12.50 14.12 1.08
CA ARG A 96 13.24 13.00 0.48
C ARG A 96 12.61 11.67 0.83
N ALA A 97 12.22 11.48 2.09
CA ALA A 97 11.53 10.27 2.55
C ALA A 97 10.19 10.06 1.82
N THR A 98 9.38 11.11 1.66
CA THR A 98 8.12 11.07 0.90
C THR A 98 8.35 10.76 -0.58
N ILE A 99 9.40 11.33 -1.19
CA ILE A 99 9.76 11.02 -2.59
C ILE A 99 10.15 9.55 -2.73
N SER A 100 10.99 9.01 -1.84
CA SER A 100 11.35 7.58 -1.89
C SER A 100 10.15 6.66 -1.72
N ALA A 101 9.21 7.00 -0.83
CA ALA A 101 7.96 6.25 -0.67
C ALA A 101 7.09 6.31 -1.93
N GLY A 102 7.00 7.48 -2.56
CA GLY A 102 6.30 7.67 -3.84
C GLY A 102 6.92 6.86 -4.98
N ILE A 103 8.26 6.86 -5.10
CA ILE A 103 8.98 6.06 -6.10
C ILE A 103 8.74 4.57 -5.86
N ALA A 104 8.83 4.10 -4.60
CA ALA A 104 8.55 2.71 -4.26
C ALA A 104 7.12 2.28 -4.63
N CYS A 105 6.12 3.15 -4.41
CA CYS A 105 4.75 2.90 -4.87
C CYS A 105 4.65 2.77 -6.39
N VAL A 106 5.30 3.65 -7.16
CA VAL A 106 5.27 3.58 -8.63
C VAL A 106 5.93 2.29 -9.14
N ILE A 107 7.07 1.91 -8.55
CA ILE A 107 7.74 0.65 -8.90
C ILE A 107 6.84 -0.55 -8.56
N GLY A 108 6.23 -0.56 -7.38
CA GLY A 108 5.30 -1.61 -6.97
C GLY A 108 4.11 -1.76 -7.92
N MET A 109 3.52 -0.64 -8.36
CA MET A 109 2.46 -0.66 -9.37
C MET A 109 2.94 -1.20 -10.72
N ALA A 110 4.13 -0.79 -11.18
CA ALA A 110 4.70 -1.26 -12.44
C ALA A 110 4.99 -2.77 -12.40
N VAL A 111 5.52 -3.26 -11.28
CA VAL A 111 5.76 -4.69 -11.04
C VAL A 111 4.43 -5.46 -11.03
N GLY A 112 3.43 -4.99 -10.28
CA GLY A 112 2.12 -5.63 -10.23
C GLY A 112 1.43 -5.68 -11.60
N ALA A 113 1.50 -4.59 -12.37
CA ALA A 113 0.98 -4.55 -13.74
C ALA A 113 1.72 -5.54 -14.67
N ALA A 114 3.06 -5.61 -14.59
CA ALA A 114 3.84 -6.55 -15.38
C ALA A 114 3.51 -8.01 -15.04
N MET A 115 3.29 -8.33 -13.76
CA MET A 115 2.83 -9.66 -13.34
C MET A 115 1.43 -9.97 -13.86
N SER A 116 0.50 -9.02 -13.79
CA SER A 116 -0.86 -9.23 -14.30
C SER A 116 -0.93 -9.44 -15.81
N ILE A 117 0.00 -8.87 -16.58
CA ILE A 117 0.04 -9.04 -18.05
C ILE A 117 0.64 -10.39 -18.43
N SER A 118 1.50 -10.96 -17.58
CA SER A 118 2.29 -12.16 -17.89
C SER A 118 1.69 -13.46 -17.38
N SER A 119 0.61 -13.42 -16.62
CA SER A 119 -0.12 -14.60 -16.18
C SER A 119 -1.00 -15.15 -17.32
N ASP A 120 -0.56 -16.25 -17.94
CA ASP A 120 -1.30 -16.96 -19.01
C ASP A 120 -2.50 -17.79 -18.48
N THR A 121 -2.72 -17.86 -17.16
CA THR A 121 -3.77 -18.71 -16.56
C THR A 121 -4.81 -17.89 -15.82
N PRO A 122 -6.10 -18.00 -16.21
CA PRO A 122 -7.20 -17.37 -15.49
C PRO A 122 -7.81 -18.37 -14.51
N SER A 123 -7.14 -18.65 -13.41
CA SER A 123 -7.77 -19.26 -12.25
C SER A 123 -7.48 -18.37 -11.05
N GLN A 124 -8.52 -18.17 -10.23
CA GLN A 124 -8.61 -17.45 -8.95
C GLN A 124 -7.78 -16.18 -8.74
N SER A 125 -8.40 -15.13 -8.17
CA SER A 125 -7.76 -13.83 -7.90
C SER A 125 -6.55 -13.84 -6.94
N PHE A 126 -6.16 -15.03 -6.45
CA PHE A 126 -4.97 -15.30 -5.63
C PHE A 126 -4.00 -16.33 -6.25
N ASP A 127 -4.30 -16.90 -7.41
CA ASP A 127 -3.50 -17.92 -8.11
C ASP A 127 -2.32 -17.31 -8.89
N LEU A 128 -2.14 -15.98 -8.83
CA LEU A 128 -0.93 -15.28 -9.31
C LEU A 128 0.36 -15.77 -8.63
N MET A 129 0.23 -16.59 -7.58
CA MET A 129 1.31 -17.20 -6.80
C MET A 129 1.59 -18.66 -7.18
N ASP A 130 0.68 -19.33 -7.88
CA ASP A 130 0.77 -20.77 -8.16
C ASP A 130 1.11 -21.02 -9.63
N GLY A 131 2.41 -21.00 -9.90
CA GLY A 131 3.00 -21.34 -11.20
C GLY A 131 4.43 -20.82 -11.34
N PRO A 132 5.34 -21.55 -12.02
CA PRO A 132 6.69 -21.04 -12.26
C PRO A 132 6.63 -19.81 -13.17
N LEU A 133 7.17 -18.68 -12.68
CA LEU A 133 7.31 -17.45 -13.47
C LEU A 133 8.22 -17.69 -14.70
N PRO A 134 7.91 -17.09 -15.87
CA PRO A 134 8.84 -17.08 -16.99
C PRO A 134 10.21 -16.53 -16.56
N ALA A 135 11.29 -17.23 -16.92
CA ALA A 135 12.63 -16.93 -16.41
C ALA A 135 13.08 -15.47 -16.62
N GLY A 136 12.73 -14.87 -17.76
CA GLY A 136 13.03 -13.46 -18.05
C GLY A 136 12.30 -12.48 -17.12
N ILE A 137 11.05 -12.79 -16.76
CA ILE A 137 10.25 -11.98 -15.84
C ILE A 137 10.80 -12.12 -14.41
N ALA A 138 11.07 -13.35 -13.98
CA ALA A 138 11.69 -13.60 -12.69
C ALA A 138 13.03 -12.87 -12.54
N ALA A 139 13.91 -12.95 -13.56
CA ALA A 139 15.18 -12.23 -13.58
C ALA A 139 14.99 -10.70 -13.51
N GLY A 140 14.01 -10.15 -14.26
CA GLY A 140 13.67 -8.74 -14.21
C GLY A 140 13.20 -8.28 -12.82
N LEU A 141 12.31 -9.04 -12.17
CA LEU A 141 11.83 -8.76 -10.83
C LEU A 141 12.95 -8.83 -9.78
N ILE A 142 13.82 -9.83 -9.86
CA ILE A 142 15.01 -9.93 -9.02
C ILE A 142 15.91 -8.71 -9.20
N ALA A 143 16.16 -8.29 -10.45
CA ALA A 143 16.96 -7.10 -10.74
C ALA A 143 16.33 -5.83 -10.16
N VAL A 144 15.01 -5.65 -10.26
CA VAL A 144 14.29 -4.52 -9.63
C VAL A 144 14.45 -4.55 -8.11
N ILE A 145 14.28 -5.71 -7.47
CA ILE A 145 14.42 -5.84 -6.01
C ILE A 145 15.83 -5.45 -5.58
N VAL A 146 16.86 -6.02 -6.21
CA VAL A 146 18.25 -5.86 -5.81
C VAL A 146 18.81 -4.49 -6.18
N LEU A 147 18.56 -4.00 -7.39
CA LEU A 147 19.17 -2.79 -7.92
C LEU A 147 18.35 -1.52 -7.63
N VAL A 148 17.08 -1.66 -7.28
CA VAL A 148 16.18 -0.51 -7.09
C VAL A 148 15.60 -0.49 -5.68
N LEU A 149 14.86 -1.52 -5.26
CA LEU A 149 14.17 -1.51 -3.96
C LEU A 149 15.14 -1.52 -2.77
N ALA A 150 16.18 -2.36 -2.80
CA ALA A 150 17.16 -2.41 -1.73
C ALA A 150 17.92 -1.08 -1.56
N PRO A 151 18.46 -0.45 -2.63
CA PRO A 151 19.07 0.88 -2.53
C PRO A 151 18.11 1.98 -2.07
N ILE A 152 16.86 1.99 -2.54
CA ILE A 152 15.85 2.96 -2.10
C ILE A 152 15.58 2.79 -0.60
N THR A 153 15.42 1.54 -0.14
CA THR A 153 15.18 1.24 1.29
C THR A 153 16.35 1.69 2.15
N TRP A 154 17.58 1.42 1.71
CA TRP A 154 18.79 1.88 2.37
C TRP A 154 18.87 3.42 2.42
N PHE A 155 18.57 4.09 1.30
CA PHE A 155 18.56 5.55 1.24
C PHE A 155 17.49 6.14 2.15
N TRP A 156 16.31 5.54 2.20
CA TRP A 156 15.23 5.95 3.10
C TRP A 156 15.70 5.87 4.56
N HIS A 157 16.28 4.74 4.98
CA HIS A 157 16.85 4.55 6.33
C HIS A 157 17.88 5.61 6.73
N ARG A 158 18.62 6.18 5.78
CA ARG A 158 19.59 7.25 6.06
C ARG A 158 18.97 8.63 6.22
N ASN A 159 17.72 8.82 5.84
CA ASN A 159 17.05 10.13 5.81
C ASN A 159 15.88 10.25 6.80
N ILE A 160 15.41 9.14 7.38
CA ILE A 160 14.37 9.16 8.41
C ILE A 160 14.85 9.83 9.70
N ASP A 161 13.90 10.36 10.48
CA ASP A 161 14.18 10.90 11.81
C ASP A 161 14.15 9.81 12.90
N GLU A 162 14.56 10.15 14.12
CA GLU A 162 14.68 9.21 15.24
C GLU A 162 13.32 8.59 15.63
N HIS A 163 12.24 9.36 15.53
CA HIS A 163 10.88 8.87 15.81
C HIS A 163 10.41 7.85 14.77
N GLU A 164 10.67 8.11 13.49
CA GLU A 164 10.40 7.20 12.37
C GLU A 164 11.25 5.94 12.45
N GLU A 165 12.53 6.08 12.82
CA GLU A 165 13.45 4.95 13.02
C GLU A 165 12.97 4.04 14.16
N GLN A 166 12.57 4.61 15.30
CA GLN A 166 12.05 3.83 16.42
C GLN A 166 10.76 3.08 16.03
N SER A 167 9.86 3.74 15.30
CA SER A 167 8.62 3.13 14.79
C SER A 167 8.93 1.97 13.84
N TYR A 168 9.87 2.17 12.92
CA TYR A 168 10.31 1.14 11.98
C TYR A 168 10.94 -0.06 12.70
N ARG A 169 11.87 0.21 13.63
CA ARG A 169 12.58 -0.83 14.39
C ARG A 169 11.61 -1.68 15.20
N THR A 170 10.64 -1.04 15.85
CA THR A 170 9.62 -1.74 16.63
C THR A 170 8.77 -2.62 15.72
N GLY A 171 8.30 -2.09 14.59
CA GLY A 171 7.57 -2.87 13.59
C GLY A 171 8.39 -4.07 13.10
N ALA A 172 9.66 -3.85 12.76
CA ALA A 172 10.54 -4.89 12.21
C ALA A 172 10.80 -6.01 13.22
N LEU A 173 11.02 -5.68 14.49
CA LEU A 173 11.20 -6.67 15.56
C LEU A 173 9.94 -7.51 15.78
N VAL A 174 8.76 -6.88 15.85
CA VAL A 174 7.50 -7.62 16.02
C VAL A 174 7.22 -8.53 14.82
N ALA A 175 7.45 -8.05 13.60
CA ALA A 175 7.28 -8.85 12.40
C ALA A 175 8.29 -10.01 12.33
N LEU A 176 9.53 -9.80 12.75
CA LEU A 176 10.52 -10.86 12.86
C LEU A 176 10.07 -11.94 13.84
N TYR A 177 9.59 -11.56 15.03
CA TYR A 177 9.04 -12.52 15.99
C TYR A 177 7.83 -13.28 15.46
N PHE A 178 6.94 -12.58 14.74
CA PHE A 178 5.82 -13.22 14.06
C PHE A 178 6.31 -14.27 13.06
N TYR A 179 7.23 -13.91 12.15
CA TYR A 179 7.75 -14.84 11.14
C TYR A 179 8.48 -16.03 11.79
N SER A 180 9.33 -15.77 12.79
CA SER A 180 10.07 -16.81 13.52
C SER A 180 9.17 -17.79 14.26
N ALA A 181 7.94 -17.40 14.61
CA ALA A 181 6.95 -18.31 15.19
C ALA A 181 6.07 -18.95 14.12
N ALA A 182 5.53 -18.17 13.19
CA ALA A 182 4.56 -18.61 12.18
C ALA A 182 5.15 -19.64 11.23
N ALA A 183 6.37 -19.43 10.73
CA ALA A 183 7.02 -20.34 9.79
C ALA A 183 7.21 -21.77 10.34
N PRO A 184 7.83 -21.97 11.52
CA PRO A 184 7.98 -23.32 12.07
C PRO A 184 6.65 -23.94 12.52
N ILE A 185 5.70 -23.14 13.04
CA ILE A 185 4.36 -23.65 13.39
C ILE A 185 3.65 -24.18 12.15
N TRP A 186 3.68 -23.43 11.05
CA TRP A 186 3.06 -23.86 9.80
C TRP A 186 3.72 -25.12 9.25
N TRP A 187 5.05 -25.13 9.19
CA TRP A 187 5.81 -26.28 8.72
C TRP A 187 5.55 -27.54 9.56
N LEU A 188 5.53 -27.44 10.89
CA LEU A 188 5.17 -28.57 11.76
C LEU A 188 3.71 -28.99 11.57
N GLY A 189 2.80 -28.03 11.40
CA GLY A 189 1.39 -28.29 11.13
C GLY A 189 1.17 -29.04 9.82
N GLU A 190 1.91 -28.69 8.76
CA GLU A 190 1.92 -29.43 7.50
C GLU A 190 2.42 -30.87 7.71
N ARG A 191 3.56 -31.04 8.41
CA ARG A 191 4.12 -32.38 8.69
C ARG A 191 3.23 -33.25 9.57
N GLY A 192 2.43 -32.63 10.44
CA GLY A 192 1.43 -33.29 11.27
C GLY A 192 0.10 -33.57 10.57
N GLY A 193 -0.09 -33.09 9.33
CA GLY A 193 -1.35 -33.22 8.60
C GLY A 193 -2.48 -32.30 9.10
N PHE A 194 -2.15 -31.26 9.87
CA PHE A 194 -3.11 -30.29 10.42
C PHE A 194 -3.33 -29.07 9.50
N LEU A 195 -2.34 -28.76 8.65
CA LEU A 195 -2.34 -27.59 7.77
C LEU A 195 -2.00 -28.00 6.33
N PRO A 196 -2.41 -27.22 5.32
CA PRO A 196 -1.96 -27.40 3.94
C PRO A 196 -0.45 -27.11 3.80
N ALA A 197 0.09 -27.40 2.62
CA ALA A 197 1.47 -27.08 2.26
C ALA A 197 1.81 -25.62 2.58
N ALA A 198 2.99 -25.39 3.16
CA ALA A 198 3.42 -24.07 3.55
C ALA A 198 3.60 -23.15 2.33
N ASP A 199 2.80 -22.09 2.27
CA ASP A 199 2.92 -21.02 1.28
C ASP A 199 3.86 -19.92 1.82
N GLY A 200 5.05 -19.84 1.22
CA GLY A 200 6.06 -18.85 1.57
C GLY A 200 5.64 -17.40 1.26
N MET A 201 4.84 -17.17 0.22
CA MET A 201 4.34 -15.86 -0.14
C MET A 201 3.24 -15.40 0.82
N ALA A 202 2.34 -16.31 1.23
CA ALA A 202 1.36 -16.02 2.28
C ALA A 202 2.06 -15.62 3.59
N LEU A 203 3.09 -16.35 4.01
CA LEU A 203 3.89 -16.01 5.20
C LEU A 203 4.60 -14.66 5.05
N TYR A 204 5.16 -14.36 3.88
CA TYR A 204 5.78 -13.07 3.58
C TYR A 204 4.78 -11.92 3.70
N PHE A 205 3.60 -12.02 3.06
CA PHE A 205 2.59 -10.98 3.13
C PHE A 205 2.00 -10.81 4.52
N ALA A 206 1.77 -11.90 5.26
CA ALA A 206 1.34 -11.84 6.65
C ALA A 206 2.37 -11.10 7.52
N THR A 207 3.66 -11.39 7.32
CA THR A 207 4.77 -10.73 8.02
C THR A 207 4.84 -9.24 7.70
N MET A 208 4.74 -8.88 6.41
CA MET A 208 4.70 -7.48 5.97
C MET A 208 3.45 -6.75 6.48
N GLY A 209 2.32 -7.46 6.61
CA GLY A 209 1.10 -6.97 7.23
C GLY A 209 1.31 -6.61 8.71
N VAL A 210 1.87 -7.54 9.50
CA VAL A 210 2.21 -7.30 10.91
C VAL A 210 3.17 -6.12 11.06
N TRP A 211 4.22 -6.09 10.24
CA TRP A 211 5.17 -4.97 10.20
C TRP A 211 4.46 -3.63 9.96
N SER A 212 3.61 -3.57 8.93
CA SER A 212 2.89 -2.36 8.53
C SER A 212 1.93 -1.86 9.61
N VAL A 213 1.18 -2.77 10.24
CA VAL A 213 0.23 -2.40 11.31
C VAL A 213 0.97 -1.82 12.52
N VAL A 214 2.06 -2.47 12.95
CA VAL A 214 2.83 -2.01 14.12
C VAL A 214 3.53 -0.69 13.82
N TRP A 215 4.15 -0.56 12.64
CA TRP A 215 4.77 0.68 12.20
C TRP A 215 3.75 1.83 12.15
N PHE A 216 2.59 1.58 11.55
CA PHE A 216 1.54 2.59 11.41
C PHE A 216 1.03 3.06 12.78
N ARG A 217 0.79 2.11 13.70
CA ARG A 217 0.40 2.44 15.07
C ARG A 217 1.46 3.32 15.73
N GLN A 218 2.73 2.89 15.75
CA GLN A 218 3.80 3.64 16.45
C GLN A 218 4.04 5.04 15.86
N ARG A 219 3.81 5.21 14.55
CA ARG A 219 4.05 6.49 13.88
C ARG A 219 2.91 7.49 14.05
N TYR A 220 1.67 7.02 14.21
CA TYR A 220 0.48 7.88 14.08
C TYR A 220 -0.51 7.82 15.24
N LEU A 221 -0.43 6.82 16.14
CA LEU A 221 -1.34 6.62 17.27
C LEU A 221 -0.60 6.71 18.60
#